data_AF-A0A7V3YMM5-F1
#
_entry.id   AF-A0A7V3YMM5-F1
#
_cell.length_a   1.000
_cell.length_b   1.000
_cell.length_c   1.000
_cell.angle_alpha   90.00
_cell.angle_beta   90.00
_cell.angle_gamma   90.00
#
_symmetry.space_group_name_H-M   'P 1'
#
loop_
_entity.id
_entity.type
_entity.pdbx_description
1 polymer ?
#
loop_
_entity_poly.entity_id
_entity_poly.type
_entity_poly.pdbx_seq_one_letter_code
_entity_poly.pdbx_strand_id
1 'polypeptide(L)' 'AFASSANPAGGNETTVLSILEALLIHGMVVKGMSEGSHYGPVAIEEFDRRAEEECRTYARELARLTKALRPGKEGQ' A
#
# COMPACT_ATOMS: atom_id res chain seq x y z
N ALA A 1 -1.71 2.16 0.78
CA ALA A 1 -1.08 3.20 1.62
C ALA A 1 0.23 2.65 2.19
N PHE A 2 1.06 3.47 2.84
CA PHE A 2 2.32 3.06 3.47
C PHE A 2 2.61 3.95 4.70
N ALA A 3 3.45 3.48 5.63
CA ALA A 3 3.85 4.25 6.81
C ALA A 3 5.25 3.85 7.30
N SER A 4 5.83 4.66 8.19
CA SER A 4 7.01 4.28 8.97
C SER A 4 6.79 4.55 10.46
N SER A 5 7.51 3.84 11.31
CA SER A 5 7.55 4.09 12.75
C SER A 5 8.98 3.96 13.28
N ALA A 6 9.27 4.67 14.38
CA ALA A 6 10.57 4.57 15.04
C ALA A 6 10.79 3.23 15.75
N ASN A 7 9.73 2.47 16.05
CA ASN A 7 9.82 1.21 16.78
C ASN A 7 9.06 0.09 16.07
N PRO A 8 9.49 -1.17 16.22
CA PRO A 8 8.63 -2.33 15.97
C PRO A 8 7.33 -2.23 16.80
N ALA A 9 6.20 -2.62 16.21
CA ALA A 9 4.87 -2.44 16.80
C ALA A 9 4.54 -0.97 17.18
N GLY A 10 5.21 0.02 16.58
CA GLY A 10 5.03 1.45 16.85
C GLY A 10 3.77 2.08 16.25
N GLY A 11 2.79 1.28 15.83
CA GLY A 11 1.53 1.76 15.26
C GLY A 11 1.57 2.10 13.76
N ASN A 12 2.60 1.65 13.04
CA ASN A 12 2.68 1.76 11.57
C ASN A 12 1.53 1.01 10.87
N GLU A 13 1.21 -0.21 11.28
CA GLU A 13 0.09 -0.97 10.69
C GLU A 13 -1.27 -0.32 10.93
N THR A 14 -1.53 0.15 12.16
CA THR A 14 -2.77 0.85 12.49
C THR A 14 -2.86 2.21 11.80
N THR A 15 -1.73 2.91 11.62
CA THR A 15 -1.67 4.14 10.81
C THR A 15 -2.04 3.87 9.35
N VAL A 16 -1.51 2.79 8.76
CA VAL A 16 -1.90 2.37 7.41
C VAL A 16 -3.39 2.06 7.36
N LEU A 17 -3.93 1.34 8.35
CA LEU A 17 -5.36 1.05 8.43
C LEU A 17 -6.21 2.33 8.46
N SER A 18 -5.87 3.32 9.28
CA SER A 18 -6.58 4.61 9.32
C SER A 18 -6.51 5.37 8.00
N ILE A 19 -5.40 5.31 7.27
CA ILE A 19 -5.33 5.87 5.91
C ILE A 19 -6.29 5.11 4.99
N LEU A 20 -6.29 3.77 5.03
CA LEU A 20 -7.18 2.97 4.18
C LEU A 20 -8.67 3.24 4.49
N GLU A 21 -9.04 3.39 5.76
CA GLU A 21 -10.39 3.78 6.18
C GLU A 21 -10.78 5.13 5.56
N ALA A 22 -9.89 6.14 5.60
CA ALA A 22 -10.14 7.41 4.94
C ALA A 22 -10.34 7.25 3.42
N LEU A 23 -9.56 6.40 2.74
CA LEU A 23 -9.74 6.13 1.31
C LEU A 23 -11.08 5.42 1.02
N LEU A 24 -11.50 4.49 1.88
CA LEU A 24 -12.79 3.80 1.78
C LEU A 24 -13.96 4.77 1.92
N ILE A 25 -13.87 5.75 2.83
CA ILE A 25 -14.89 6.81 2.97
C ILE A 25 -15.06 7.59 1.65
N HIS A 26 -13.99 7.77 0.88
CA HIS A 26 -14.02 8.43 -0.43
C HIS A 26 -14.43 7.50 -1.59
N GLY A 27 -14.84 6.26 -1.31
CA GLY A 27 -15.26 5.29 -2.33
C GLY A 27 -14.12 4.73 -3.17
N MET A 28 -12.87 4.80 -2.69
CA MET A 28 -11.72 4.24 -3.42
C MET A 28 -11.62 2.73 -3.27
N VAL A 29 -11.16 2.06 -4.32
CA VAL A 29 -10.73 0.65 -4.26
C VAL A 29 -9.37 0.58 -3.55
N VAL A 30 -9.31 -0.13 -2.43
CA VAL A 30 -8.08 -0.28 -1.64
C VAL A 30 -7.35 -1.59 -1.95
N LYS A 31 -6.02 -1.54 -2.08
CA LYS A 31 -5.15 -2.70 -2.31
C LYS A 31 -4.27 -2.96 -1.09
N GLY A 32 -4.29 -4.19 -0.58
CA GLY A 32 -3.31 -4.74 0.37
C GLY A 32 -2.35 -5.75 -0.28
N MET A 33 -1.56 -6.46 0.53
CA MET A 33 -0.62 -7.52 0.13
C MET A 33 -0.93 -8.82 0.87
N SER A 34 -0.88 -9.97 0.20
CA SER A 34 -1.08 -11.28 0.84
C SER A 34 0.15 -11.74 1.62
N GLU A 35 1.33 -11.33 1.18
CA GLU A 35 2.62 -11.63 1.78
C GLU A 35 3.23 -10.36 2.40
N GLY A 36 4.02 -10.52 3.46
CA GLY A 36 4.71 -9.41 4.14
C GLY A 36 3.75 -8.42 4.80
N SER A 37 3.99 -7.12 4.63
CA SER A 37 3.18 -6.06 5.24
C SER A 37 1.76 -5.97 4.66
N HIS A 38 0.80 -6.65 5.30
CA HIS A 38 -0.51 -6.96 4.71
C HIS A 38 -1.36 -5.74 4.31
N TYR A 39 -1.43 -4.71 5.14
CA TYR A 39 -2.24 -3.52 4.85
C TYR A 39 -1.55 -2.53 3.89
N GLY A 40 -0.24 -2.69 3.69
CA GLY A 40 0.61 -1.82 2.89
C GLY A 40 2.03 -1.76 3.45
N PRO A 41 3.01 -1.30 2.67
CA PRO A 41 4.42 -1.30 3.08
C PRO A 41 4.67 -0.54 4.38
N VAL A 42 5.51 -1.10 5.26
CA VAL A 42 5.97 -0.42 6.47
C VAL A 42 7.49 -0.41 6.57
N ALA A 43 8.04 0.71 7.06
CA ALA A 43 9.44 0.83 7.45
C ALA A 43 9.55 1.00 8.98
N ILE A 44 10.63 0.49 9.57
CA ILE A 44 10.91 0.59 11.00
C ILE A 44 12.29 1.21 11.15
N GLU A 45 12.39 2.32 11.89
CA GLU A 45 13.60 3.14 12.06
C GLU A 45 14.13 3.71 10.74
N GLU A 46 14.68 2.86 9.88
CA GLU A 46 15.21 3.19 8.58
C GLU A 46 14.48 2.47 7.44
N PHE A 47 14.70 2.97 6.22
CA PHE A 47 14.16 2.34 5.02
C PHE A 47 15.15 1.29 4.52
N ASP A 48 15.07 0.09 5.11
CA ASP A 48 15.95 -1.03 4.79
C ASP A 48 15.58 -1.72 3.46
N ARG A 49 16.36 -2.76 3.10
CA ARG A 49 16.13 -3.51 1.86
C ARG A 49 14.77 -4.21 1.83
N ARG A 50 14.29 -4.70 2.98
CA ARG A 50 12.98 -5.35 3.08
C ARG A 50 11.88 -4.35 2.75
N ALA A 51 11.91 -3.18 3.40
CA ALA A 51 10.97 -2.10 3.16
C ALA A 51 11.04 -1.60 1.71
N GLU A 52 12.24 -1.53 1.12
CA GLU A 52 12.40 -1.20 -0.29
C GLU A 52 11.74 -2.22 -1.22
N GLU A 53 12.02 -3.51 -1.03
CA GLU A 53 11.47 -4.59 -1.85
C GLU A 53 9.94 -4.68 -1.76
N GLU A 54 9.40 -4.59 -0.55
CA GLU A 54 7.96 -4.56 -0.31
C GLU A 54 7.30 -3.33 -0.93
N CYS A 55 7.89 -2.14 -0.75
CA CYS A 55 7.35 -0.90 -1.32
C CYS A 55 7.35 -0.95 -2.85
N ARG A 56 8.44 -1.43 -3.47
CA ARG A 56 8.51 -1.61 -4.93
C ARG A 56 7.51 -2.65 -5.43
N THR A 57 7.32 -3.76 -4.69
CA THR A 57 6.35 -4.80 -5.04
C THR A 57 4.93 -4.25 -4.97
N TYR A 58 4.58 -3.57 -3.88
CA TYR A 58 3.29 -2.91 -3.72
C TYR A 58 3.02 -1.90 -4.84
N ALA A 59 3.99 -1.05 -5.17
CA ALA A 59 3.86 -0.06 -6.24
C ALA A 59 3.60 -0.72 -7.61
N ARG A 60 4.30 -1.81 -7.92
CA ARG A 60 4.08 -2.57 -9.16
C ARG A 60 2.67 -3.16 -9.22
N GLU A 61 2.22 -3.80 -8.14
CA GLU A 61 0.89 -4.41 -8.06
C GLU A 61 -0.23 -3.38 -8.08
N LEU A 62 -0.05 -2.26 -7.38
CA LEU A 62 -0.99 -1.14 -7.43
C LEU A 62 -1.11 -0.58 -8.85
N ALA A 63 0.02 -0.36 -9.55
CA ALA A 63 0.00 0.09 -10.94
C ALA A 63 -0.67 -0.93 -11.88
N ARG A 64 -0.47 -2.23 -11.67
CA ARG A 64 -1.18 -3.29 -12.40
C ARG A 64 -2.68 -3.22 -12.17
N LEU A 65 -3.11 -3.11 -10.92
CA LEU A 65 -4.52 -2.95 -10.56
C LEU A 65 -5.13 -1.70 -11.20
N THR A 66 -4.45 -0.54 -11.12
CA THR A 66 -4.91 0.71 -11.73
C THR A 66 -5.09 0.57 -13.24
N LYS A 67 -4.16 -0.10 -13.93
CA LYS A 67 -4.27 -0.37 -15.37
C LYS A 67 -5.42 -1.33 -15.69
N ALA A 68 -5.66 -2.33 -14.87
CA ALA A 68 -6.76 -3.29 -15.06
C ALA A 68 -8.14 -2.66 -14.82
N LEU A 69 -8.25 -1.76 -13.84
CA LEU A 69 -9.50 -1.05 -13.52
C LEU A 69 -9.81 0.10 -14.48
N ARG A 70 -8.79 0.63 -15.17
CA ARG A 70 -9.00 1.57 -16.26
C ARG A 70 -9.21 0.78 -17.54
N PRO A 71 -10.45 0.62 -18.05
CA PRO A 71 -10.61 0.10 -19.39
C PRO A 71 -9.78 0.97 -20.33
N GLY A 72 -8.96 0.35 -21.16
CA GLY A 72 -8.35 1.06 -22.28
C GLY A 72 -9.46 1.80 -23.02
N LYS A 73 -9.15 2.96 -23.60
CA LYS A 73 -10.05 3.54 -24.60
C LYS A 73 -10.07 2.60 -25.82
N GLU A 74 -10.77 1.48 -25.71
CA GLU A 74 -11.23 0.71 -26.86
C GLU A 74 -12.57 1.34 -27.26
N GLY A 75 -12.56 2.15 -28.32
CA GLY A 75 -13.77 2.71 -28.94
C GLY A 75 -14.08 4.18 -28.69
N GLN A 76 -13.09 5.09 -28.76
CA GLN A 76 -13.31 6.47 -29.21
C GLN A 76 -12.49 6.72 -30.47
#